data_AF-A0A6C1QTN0-F1
#
_entry.id   AF-A0A6C1QTN0-F1
#
_cell.length_a   1.000
_cell.length_b   1.000
_cell.length_c   1.000
_cell.angle_alpha   90.00
_cell.angle_beta   90.00
_cell.angle_gamma   90.00
#
_symmetry.space_group_name_H-M   'P 1'
#
loop_
_entity.id
_entity.type
_entity.pdbx_description
1 polymer ?
#
loop_
_entity_poly.entity_id
_entity_poly.type
_entity_poly.pdbx_seq_one_letter_code
_entity_poly.pdbx_strand_id
1 'polypeptide(L)'
;MSFRAKMQRVAFIDRRLRYKRDYPSAATFQRDYLSEAGETFDTRTWKRDIEWLRDQGAPIEYDARRHGYFYSDESFSLPALSLSEGDLLAILVADRALSSYRNSPFYERMQQVFTRLA
;
A
#
# COMPACT_ATOMS: atom_id res chain seq x y z
N MET A 1 -9.26 14.91 5.48
CA MET A 1 -9.36 13.64 4.73
C MET A 1 -9.19 12.50 5.72
N SER A 2 -10.01 11.44 5.61
CA SER A 2 -9.84 10.25 6.43
C SER A 2 -8.51 9.57 6.10
N PHE A 3 -7.80 9.09 7.12
CA PHE A 3 -6.55 8.33 6.98
C PHE A 3 -6.73 7.14 6.02
N ARG A 4 -7.88 6.45 6.10
CA ARG A 4 -8.24 5.33 5.24
C ARG A 4 -8.25 5.69 3.75
N ALA A 5 -8.89 6.80 3.39
CA ALA A 5 -8.98 7.25 1.99
C ALA A 5 -7.60 7.60 1.41
N LYS A 6 -6.70 8.15 2.23
CA LYS A 6 -5.30 8.39 1.83
C LYS A 6 -4.58 7.07 1.57
N MET A 7 -4.66 6.12 2.49
CA MET A 7 -3.96 4.83 2.36
C MET A 7 -4.45 4.03 1.15
N GLN A 8 -5.76 4.06 0.86
CA GLN A 8 -6.32 3.43 -0.34
C GLN A 8 -5.73 4.03 -1.63
N ARG A 9 -5.65 5.36 -1.73
CA ARG A 9 -5.03 6.01 -2.90
C ARG A 9 -3.54 5.69 -3.04
N VAL A 10 -2.80 5.77 -1.94
CA VAL A 10 -1.36 5.48 -1.93
C VAL A 10 -1.09 4.04 -2.40
N ALA A 11 -1.83 3.07 -1.88
CA ALA A 11 -1.72 1.67 -2.31
C ALA A 11 -2.10 1.47 -3.78
N PHE A 12 -3.11 2.19 -4.25
CA PHE A 12 -3.48 2.19 -5.67
C PHE A 12 -2.36 2.74 -6.55
N ILE A 13 -1.75 3.88 -6.18
CA ILE A 13 -0.66 4.50 -6.93
C ILE A 13 0.54 3.56 -7.02
N ASP A 14 0.96 2.97 -5.90
CA ASP A 14 2.08 2.01 -5.86
C ASP A 14 1.84 0.82 -6.80
N ARG A 15 0.67 0.17 -6.67
CA ARG A 15 0.27 -0.95 -7.52
C ARG A 15 0.28 -0.54 -9.00
N ARG A 16 -0.32 0.61 -9.32
CA ARG A 16 -0.49 1.10 -10.68
C ARG A 16 0.84 1.43 -11.36
N LEU A 17 1.81 1.99 -10.63
CA LEU A 17 3.16 2.29 -11.12
C LEU A 17 3.98 1.01 -11.30
N ARG A 18 3.88 0.03 -10.39
CA ARG A 18 4.67 -1.20 -10.45
C ARG A 18 4.27 -2.13 -11.59
N TYR A 19 2.98 -2.37 -11.79
CA TYR A 19 2.55 -3.48 -12.64
C TYR A 19 2.31 -3.13 -14.11
N LYS A 20 1.83 -1.92 -14.42
CA LYS A 20 1.46 -1.55 -15.80
C LYS A 20 2.64 -1.04 -16.63
N ARG A 21 3.77 -0.67 -15.99
CA ARG A 21 5.03 -0.29 -16.65
C ARG A 21 4.85 0.75 -17.77
N ASP A 22 3.99 1.73 -17.52
CA ASP A 22 3.68 2.85 -18.40
C ASP A 22 3.97 4.19 -17.69
N TYR A 23 3.63 5.30 -18.36
CA TYR A 23 3.90 6.67 -17.90
C TYR A 23 2.56 7.41 -17.71
N PRO A 24 1.73 7.03 -16.73
CA PRO A 24 0.46 7.68 -16.49
C PRO A 24 0.64 9.12 -16.01
N SER A 25 -0.16 10.03 -16.56
CA SER A 25 -0.28 11.39 -16.05
C SER A 25 -1.12 11.42 -14.76
N ALA A 26 -1.09 12.53 -14.00
CA ALA A 26 -1.95 12.71 -12.84
C ALA A 26 -3.46 12.54 -13.18
N ALA A 27 -3.88 13.05 -14.33
CA ALA A 27 -5.26 12.90 -14.82
C ALA A 27 -5.60 11.44 -15.13
N THR A 28 -4.63 10.67 -15.64
CA THR A 28 -4.77 9.23 -15.86
C THR A 28 -5.04 8.51 -14.54
N PHE A 29 -4.28 8.82 -13.48
CA PHE A 29 -4.53 8.23 -12.15
C PHE A 29 -5.90 8.60 -11.58
N GLN A 30 -6.32 9.85 -11.70
CA GLN A 30 -7.63 10.30 -11.22
C GLN A 30 -8.77 9.52 -11.89
N ARG A 31 -8.69 9.38 -13.22
CA ARG A 31 -9.68 8.62 -14.00
C ARG A 31 -9.66 7.14 -13.62
N ASP A 32 -8.48 6.52 -13.59
CA ASP A 32 -8.35 5.10 -13.29
C ASP A 32 -8.82 4.81 -11.85
N TYR A 33 -8.52 5.68 -10.88
CA TYR A 33 -8.98 5.56 -9.49
C TYR A 33 -10.48 5.78 -9.35
N LEU A 34 -11.08 6.74 -10.07
CA LEU A 34 -12.54 6.93 -10.09
C LEU A 34 -13.25 5.67 -10.61
N SER A 35 -12.68 5.02 -11.63
CA SER A 35 -13.25 3.79 -12.18
C SER A 35 -13.14 2.59 -11.23
N GLU A 36 -12.07 2.50 -10.42
CA GLU A 36 -11.84 1.35 -9.51
C GLU A 36 -12.48 1.56 -8.13
N ALA A 37 -12.35 2.76 -7.56
CA ALA A 37 -12.75 3.07 -6.19
C ALA A 37 -14.06 3.86 -6.08
N GLY A 38 -14.58 4.41 -7.18
CA GLY A 38 -15.80 5.24 -7.18
C GLY A 38 -15.60 6.63 -6.55
N GLU A 39 -14.36 7.02 -6.27
CA GLU A 39 -13.99 8.28 -5.62
C GLU A 39 -13.05 9.11 -6.51
N THR A 40 -13.08 10.43 -6.34
CA THR A 40 -12.17 11.35 -7.05
C THR A 40 -11.29 12.12 -6.07
N PHE A 41 -10.19 12.67 -6.57
CA PHE A 41 -9.29 13.52 -5.81
C PHE A 41 -8.71 14.64 -6.70
N ASP A 42 -8.38 15.77 -6.08
CA ASP A 42 -7.83 16.93 -6.79
C ASP A 42 -6.31 16.83 -7.05
N THR A 43 -5.79 17.70 -7.90
CA THR A 43 -4.35 17.76 -8.23
C THR A 43 -3.48 18.09 -7.01
N ARG A 44 -4.03 18.81 -6.02
CA ARG A 44 -3.31 19.11 -4.78
C ARG A 44 -3.12 17.84 -3.95
N THR A 45 -4.14 17.00 -3.85
CA THR A 45 -4.11 15.70 -3.18
C THR A 45 -3.12 14.78 -3.88
N TRP A 46 -3.18 14.69 -5.22
CA TRP A 46 -2.21 13.96 -6.02
C TRP A 46 -0.76 14.30 -5.64
N LYS A 47 -0.43 15.60 -5.63
CA LYS A 47 0.93 16.06 -5.29
C LYS A 47 1.35 15.63 -3.89
N ARG A 48 0.45 15.73 -2.90
CA ARG A 48 0.72 15.32 -1.51
C ARG A 48 0.90 13.81 -1.37
N ASP A 49 0.19 13.01 -2.15
CA ASP A 49 0.37 11.55 -2.11
C ASP A 49 1.67 11.11 -2.74
N ILE A 50 2.06 11.74 -3.86
CA ILE A 50 3.34 11.48 -4.51
C ILE A 50 4.51 11.92 -3.63
N GLU A 51 4.40 13.09 -3.00
CA GLU A 51 5.37 13.57 -2.01
C GLU A 51 5.47 12.59 -0.84
N TRP A 52 4.33 12.19 -0.27
CA TRP A 52 4.33 11.22 0.81
C TRP A 52 4.94 9.87 0.40
N LEU A 53 4.65 9.36 -0.80
CA LEU A 53 5.26 8.13 -1.33
C LEU A 53 6.78 8.26 -1.45
N ARG A 54 7.27 9.41 -1.94
CA ARG A 54 8.71 9.72 -2.00
C ARG A 54 9.34 9.81 -0.61
N ASP A 55 8.64 10.38 0.37
CA ASP A 55 9.09 10.39 1.76
C ASP A 55 9.19 8.97 2.36
N GLN A 56 8.39 8.02 1.85
CA GLN A 56 8.51 6.60 2.18
C GLN A 56 9.59 5.86 1.35
N GLY A 57 10.37 6.58 0.56
CA GLY A 57 11.46 6.02 -0.26
C GLY A 57 11.04 5.55 -1.66
N ALA A 58 9.82 5.84 -2.12
CA ALA A 58 9.40 5.45 -3.47
C ALA A 58 10.18 6.23 -4.56
N PRO A 59 10.83 5.55 -5.52
CA PRO A 59 11.65 6.15 -6.57
C PRO A 59 10.77 6.70 -7.72
N ILE A 60 9.81 7.58 -7.38
CA ILE A 60 8.86 8.15 -8.35
C ILE A 60 9.52 9.29 -9.11
N GLU A 61 9.68 9.12 -10.40
CA GLU A 61 10.15 10.15 -11.33
C GLU A 61 9.05 10.55 -12.32
N TYR A 62 9.24 11.72 -12.93
CA TYR A 62 8.35 12.24 -13.97
C TYR A 62 9.12 12.39 -15.29
N ASP A 63 8.68 11.70 -16.33
CA ASP A 63 9.20 11.85 -17.68
C ASP A 63 8.44 12.99 -18.38
N ALA A 64 9.12 14.11 -18.61
CA ALA A 64 8.55 15.28 -19.27
C ALA A 64 8.22 15.03 -20.75
N ARG A 65 8.88 14.09 -21.42
CA ARG A 65 8.62 13.76 -22.83
C ARG A 65 7.40 12.87 -22.98
N ARG A 66 7.20 11.95 -22.04
CA ARG A 66 6.04 11.03 -22.01
C ARG A 66 4.87 11.58 -21.20
N HIS A 67 5.07 12.72 -20.54
CA HIS A 67 4.11 13.42 -19.69
C HIS A 67 3.54 12.56 -18.55
N GLY A 68 4.38 11.73 -17.93
CA GLY A 68 3.89 10.75 -16.96
C GLY A 68 4.88 10.34 -15.88
N TYR A 69 4.35 9.71 -14.85
CA TYR A 69 5.09 9.25 -13.68
C TYR A 69 5.45 7.77 -13.82
N PHE A 70 6.61 7.39 -13.30
CA PHE A 70 7.09 6.01 -13.31
C PHE A 70 7.99 5.75 -12.10
N TYR A 71 8.23 4.48 -11.77
CA TYR A 71 9.28 4.09 -10.84
C TYR A 71 10.61 3.97 -11.58
N SER A 72 11.63 4.72 -11.16
CA SER A 72 12.98 4.63 -11.73
C SER A 72 13.74 3.40 -11.26
N ASP A 73 13.36 2.82 -10.13
CA ASP A 73 13.77 1.48 -9.69
C ASP A 73 12.54 0.56 -9.64
N GLU A 74 12.50 -0.40 -10.57
CA GLU A 74 11.41 -1.36 -10.73
C GLU A 74 11.33 -2.38 -9.59
N SER A 75 12.39 -2.53 -8.80
CA SER A 75 12.40 -3.43 -7.64
C SER A 75 11.65 -2.86 -6.43
N PHE A 76 11.28 -1.57 -6.49
CA PHE A 76 10.68 -0.88 -5.35
C PHE A 76 9.34 -1.47 -4.93
N SER A 77 9.37 -1.92 -3.68
CA SER A 77 8.31 -2.26 -2.74
C SER A 77 7.72 -1.12 -1.90
N LEU A 78 6.50 -0.60 -2.08
CA LEU A 78 5.91 0.11 -0.93
C LEU A 78 5.63 -0.93 0.16
N PRO A 79 6.16 -0.77 1.39
CA PRO A 79 5.93 -1.74 2.45
C PRO A 79 4.42 -1.82 2.75
N ALA A 80 3.84 -3.01 2.60
CA ALA A 80 2.41 -3.24 2.84
C ALA A 80 2.01 -2.98 4.30
N LEU A 81 2.96 -3.10 5.23
CA LEU A 81 2.80 -2.89 6.67
C LEU A 81 3.96 -2.03 7.18
N SER A 82 3.63 -0.88 7.77
CA SER A 82 4.54 -0.13 8.63
C SER A 82 4.36 -0.64 10.05
N LEU A 83 5.15 -1.62 10.47
CA LEU A 83 5.11 -2.17 11.83
C LEU A 83 5.91 -1.26 12.77
N SER A 84 5.28 -0.80 13.84
CA SER A 84 5.98 -0.20 14.98
C SER A 84 6.62 -1.27 15.87
N GLU A 85 7.49 -0.87 16.79
CA GLU A 85 8.01 -1.76 17.83
C GLU A 85 6.89 -2.40 18.68
N GLY A 86 5.83 -1.65 18.95
CA GLY A 86 4.63 -2.14 19.64
C GLY A 86 3.89 -3.22 18.84
N ASP A 87 3.82 -3.08 17.51
CA ASP A 87 3.19 -4.07 16.64
C ASP A 87 4.02 -5.36 16.60
N LEU A 88 5.35 -5.26 16.57
CA LEU A 88 6.24 -6.41 16.67
C LEU A 88 6.09 -7.14 18.01
N LEU A 89 6.04 -6.39 19.12
CA LEU A 89 5.75 -6.93 20.44
C LEU A 89 4.38 -7.63 20.49
N ALA A 90 3.35 -7.01 19.92
CA ALA A 90 2.02 -7.59 19.86
C ALA A 90 2.00 -8.90 19.06
N ILE A 91 2.72 -8.97 17.93
CA ILE A 91 2.87 -10.18 17.14
C ILE A 91 3.60 -11.27 17.93
N LEU A 92 4.67 -10.94 18.65
CA LEU A 92 5.41 -11.89 19.49
C LEU A 92 4.54 -12.44 20.62
N VAL A 93 3.76 -11.57 21.28
CA VAL A 93 2.80 -11.99 22.31
C VAL A 93 1.71 -12.87 21.72
N ALA A 94 1.19 -12.52 20.54
CA ALA A 94 0.20 -13.32 19.83
C ALA A 94 0.76 -14.70 19.46
N ASP A 95 1.97 -14.81 18.90
CA ASP A 95 2.61 -16.10 18.60
C ASP A 95 2.84 -16.93 19.89
N ARG A 96 3.30 -16.30 20.98
CA ARG A 96 3.47 -16.97 22.28
C ARG A 96 2.14 -17.50 22.82
N ALA A 97 1.08 -16.69 22.79
CA ALA A 97 -0.25 -17.10 23.23
C ALA A 97 -0.79 -18.25 22.38
N LEU A 98 -0.58 -18.20 21.06
CA LEU A 98 -0.98 -19.24 20.11
C LEU A 98 -0.12 -20.51 20.23
N SER A 99 1.14 -20.39 20.68
CA SER A 99 2.05 -21.53 20.79
C SER A 99 1.53 -22.61 21.75
N SER A 100 0.82 -22.21 22.80
CA SER A 100 0.17 -23.11 23.77
C SER A 100 -0.97 -23.94 23.16
N TYR A 101 -1.48 -23.55 22.00
CA TYR A 101 -2.59 -24.22 21.32
C TYR A 101 -2.13 -25.15 20.19
N ARG A 102 -0.83 -25.21 19.84
CA ARG A 102 -0.29 -25.91 18.64
C ARG A 102 -0.78 -27.36 18.41
N ASN A 103 -1.24 -28.05 19.45
CA ASN A 103 -1.76 -29.42 19.38
C ASN A 103 -3.27 -29.52 19.64
N SER A 104 -4.01 -28.41 19.52
CA SER A 104 -5.45 -28.34 19.73
C SER A 104 -6.19 -28.07 18.42
N PRO A 105 -7.43 -28.57 18.25
CA PRO A 105 -8.28 -28.22 17.11
C PRO A 105 -8.56 -26.71 16.98
N PHE A 106 -8.32 -25.93 18.03
CA PHE A 106 -8.46 -24.47 18.01
C PHE A 106 -7.33 -23.77 17.25
N TYR A 107 -6.13 -24.36 17.19
CA TYR A 107 -4.97 -23.74 16.54
C TYR A 107 -5.14 -23.61 15.02
N GLU A 108 -5.60 -24.65 14.35
CA GLU A 108 -5.88 -24.61 12.91
C GLU A 108 -6.93 -23.55 12.57
N ARG A 109 -7.99 -23.46 13.39
CA ARG A 109 -9.06 -22.49 13.20
C ARG A 109 -8.57 -21.06 13.41
N MET A 110 -7.71 -20.83 14.40
CA MET A 110 -7.10 -19.52 14.63
C MET A 110 -6.14 -19.15 13.50
N GLN A 111 -5.28 -20.06 13.03
CA GLN A 111 -4.41 -19.81 11.88
C GLN A 111 -5.19 -19.40 10.63
N GLN A 112 -6.30 -20.07 10.31
CA GLN A 112 -7.14 -19.70 9.17
C GLN A 112 -7.71 -18.28 9.29
N VAL A 113 -8.04 -17.82 10.50
CA VAL A 113 -8.53 -16.45 10.73
C VAL A 113 -7.38 -15.45 10.60
N PHE A 114 -6.22 -15.72 11.19
CA PHE A 114 -5.05 -14.84 11.09
C PHE A 114 -4.55 -14.69 9.64
N THR A 115 -4.53 -15.77 8.85
CA THR A 115 -4.19 -15.71 7.42
C THR A 115 -5.18 -14.90 6.59
N ARG A 116 -6.45 -14.76 7.02
CA ARG A 116 -7.43 -13.88 6.34
C ARG A 116 -7.30 -12.41 6.73
N LEU A 117 -6.65 -12.13 7.86
CA LEU A 117 -6.45 -10.78 8.39
C LEU A 117 -5.13 -10.15 7.93
N ALA A 118 -4.15 -10.97 7.55
CA ALA A 118 -2.88 -10.58 6.93
C ALA A 118 -3.03 -10.37 5.41
#